data_AF-A0ABD3C6M6-F1
#
_entry.id   AF-A0ABD3C6M6-F1
#
_cell.length_a   1.000
_cell.length_b   1.000
_cell.length_c   1.000
_cell.angle_alpha   90.00
_cell.angle_beta   90.00
_cell.angle_gamma   90.00
#
_symmetry.space_group_name_H-M   'P 1'
#
loop_
_entity.id
_entity.type
_entity.pdbx_description
1 polymer ?
#
loop_
_entity_poly.entity_id
_entity_poly.type
_entity_poly.pdbx_seq_one_letter_code
_entity_poly.pdbx_strand_id
1 'polypeptide(L)'
;MNQVPGNSWKSTAITEQQYDDSALEGVAANIKLLLKLTQDHKDACDKEKNGSRRMLRVATMMTILDNIRDRIQKCQSFGNRVGSGAEMRRCNTIPKPRNPPVPRVESDGLDEENERLRRELSGSLAAQKSLQAMCTSLGKEKEIMAAELSRRVHELGATEELINDLKVQNEMLLEKVKKCASEKKHDGGGVNSALRERNDVLSEQLLKMLDGYRTMKRKLRKAEEENGGMRSFIDEMRAKIVGSLERIRGFKEGEVLSPMNVDVREEIVALESMFECFETMVVDKDGKKQGDCVQHKGEISACKPSILA
;
A
#
# COMPACT_ATOMS: atom_id res chain seq x y z
N MET A 1 -33.99 41.38 -51.46
CA MET A 1 -33.85 39.94 -51.73
C MET A 1 -32.61 39.47 -50.99
N ASN A 2 -32.62 38.66 -49.94
CA ASN A 2 -33.65 37.76 -49.41
C ASN A 2 -33.67 37.83 -47.88
N GLN A 3 -34.89 37.91 -47.34
CA GLN A 3 -35.20 37.57 -45.97
C GLN A 3 -35.05 36.06 -45.78
N VAL A 4 -34.52 35.64 -44.64
CA VAL A 4 -34.68 34.28 -44.13
C VAL A 4 -35.26 34.40 -42.72
N PRO A 5 -36.29 33.60 -42.37
CA PRO A 5 -37.25 33.95 -41.34
C PRO A 5 -36.79 33.57 -39.94
N GLY A 6 -37.29 34.32 -38.97
CA GLY A 6 -37.14 34.03 -37.56
C GLY A 6 -37.86 32.75 -37.16
N ASN A 7 -37.18 31.93 -36.37
CA ASN A 7 -37.82 30.90 -35.56
C ASN A 7 -37.77 31.33 -34.10
N SER A 8 -38.90 31.86 -33.66
CA SER A 8 -39.31 31.97 -32.27
C SER A 8 -39.32 30.58 -31.65
N TRP A 9 -38.38 30.31 -30.76
CA TRP A 9 -38.48 29.19 -29.84
C TRP A 9 -38.83 29.79 -28.49
N LYS A 10 -40.11 29.69 -28.17
CA LYS A 10 -40.64 29.94 -26.84
C LYS A 10 -39.79 29.18 -25.83
N SER A 11 -39.20 29.90 -24.88
CA SER A 11 -38.68 29.36 -23.63
C SER A 11 -39.80 28.59 -22.95
N THR A 12 -39.85 27.29 -23.22
CA THR A 12 -40.64 26.37 -22.42
C THR A 12 -39.71 26.02 -21.28
N ALA A 13 -39.97 26.62 -20.12
CA ALA A 13 -39.32 26.27 -18.87
C ALA A 13 -39.46 24.77 -18.69
N ILE A 14 -38.38 24.03 -18.97
CA ILE A 14 -38.25 22.65 -18.55
C ILE A 14 -38.21 22.75 -17.04
N THR A 15 -39.32 22.35 -16.43
CA THR A 15 -39.41 22.10 -15.00
C THR A 15 -38.20 21.21 -14.67
N GLU A 16 -37.25 21.75 -13.91
CA GLU A 16 -36.18 20.97 -13.29
C GLU A 16 -36.87 19.92 -12.41
N GLN A 17 -37.16 18.78 -13.02
CA GLN A 17 -37.30 17.53 -12.32
C GLN A 17 -35.93 17.32 -11.71
N GLN A 18 -35.78 17.71 -10.43
CA GLN A 18 -34.70 17.28 -9.58
C GLN A 18 -34.73 15.75 -9.56
N TYR A 19 -34.13 15.15 -10.58
CA TYR A 19 -33.63 13.79 -10.51
C TYR A 19 -32.64 13.80 -9.35
N ASP A 20 -32.74 12.78 -8.52
CA ASP A 20 -31.97 12.61 -7.28
C ASP A 20 -30.47 12.53 -7.64
N ASP A 21 -29.84 13.70 -7.81
CA ASP A 21 -28.50 13.88 -8.38
C ASP A 21 -27.45 13.15 -7.51
N SER A 22 -27.74 13.02 -6.22
CA SER A 22 -26.96 12.26 -5.24
C SER A 22 -26.90 10.75 -5.54
N ALA A 23 -27.96 10.18 -6.13
CA ALA A 23 -27.97 8.76 -6.51
C ALA A 23 -27.12 8.49 -7.76
N LEU A 24 -27.17 9.41 -8.73
CA LEU A 24 -26.39 9.38 -9.97
C LEU A 24 -24.91 9.70 -9.74
N GLU A 25 -24.61 10.59 -8.78
CA GLU A 25 -23.25 10.97 -8.39
C GLU A 25 -22.41 9.76 -7.97
N GLY A 26 -22.97 8.87 -7.15
CA GLY A 26 -22.22 7.68 -6.76
C GLY A 26 -22.22 6.55 -7.82
N VAL A 27 -23.12 6.58 -8.82
CA VAL A 27 -22.95 5.76 -10.03
C VAL A 27 -21.75 6.28 -10.83
N ALA A 28 -21.62 7.59 -10.99
CA ALA A 28 -20.47 8.21 -11.65
C ALA A 28 -19.15 7.95 -10.91
N ALA A 29 -19.15 7.97 -9.57
CA ALA A 29 -17.99 7.59 -8.75
C ALA A 29 -17.56 6.13 -9.00
N ASN A 30 -18.52 5.20 -9.02
CA ASN A 30 -18.24 3.79 -9.30
C ASN A 30 -17.71 3.57 -10.72
N ILE A 31 -18.23 4.30 -11.72
CA ILE A 31 -17.72 4.26 -13.10
C ILE A 31 -16.27 4.77 -13.16
N LYS A 32 -15.95 5.88 -12.50
CA LYS A 32 -14.57 6.40 -12.41
C LYS A 32 -13.62 5.38 -11.78
N LEU A 33 -14.06 4.72 -10.70
CA LEU A 33 -13.28 3.68 -10.04
C LEU A 33 -13.04 2.47 -10.95
N LEU A 34 -14.07 2.03 -11.69
CA LEU A 34 -13.97 0.92 -12.63
C LEU A 34 -12.99 1.23 -13.77
N LEU A 35 -13.05 2.44 -14.33
CA LEU A 35 -12.11 2.88 -15.37
C LEU A 35 -10.67 2.88 -14.86
N LYS A 36 -10.44 3.36 -13.63
CA LYS A 36 -9.11 3.35 -13.01
C LYS A 36 -8.59 1.92 -12.77
N LEU A 37 -9.43 1.04 -12.23
CA LEU A 37 -9.07 -0.38 -12.04
C LEU A 37 -8.79 -1.09 -13.37
N THR A 38 -9.51 -0.75 -14.43
CA THR A 38 -9.31 -1.31 -15.77
C THR A 38 -7.96 -0.89 -16.34
N GLN A 39 -7.58 0.38 -16.15
CA GLN A 39 -6.26 0.88 -16.50
C GLN A 39 -5.16 0.19 -15.68
N ASP A 40 -5.30 0.10 -14.36
CA ASP A 40 -4.33 -0.56 -13.47
C ASP A 40 -4.19 -2.07 -13.79
N HIS A 41 -5.26 -2.71 -14.24
CA HIS A 41 -5.24 -4.12 -14.67
C HIS A 41 -4.53 -4.29 -16.02
N LYS A 42 -4.75 -3.37 -16.96
CA LYS A 42 -4.05 -3.34 -18.24
C LYS A 42 -2.54 -3.17 -18.03
N ASP A 43 -2.13 -2.20 -17.21
CA ASP A 43 -0.72 -1.90 -16.95
C ASP A 43 0.00 -3.03 -16.17
N ALA A 44 -0.76 -3.81 -15.39
CA ALA A 44 -0.24 -4.98 -14.69
C ALA A 44 -0.23 -6.26 -15.53
N CYS A 45 -1.14 -6.42 -16.49
CA CYS A 45 -1.14 -7.56 -17.41
C CYS A 45 0.18 -7.66 -18.20
N ASP A 46 0.81 -6.53 -18.50
CA ASP A 46 2.08 -6.48 -19.23
C ASP A 46 3.31 -6.81 -18.35
N LYS A 47 3.18 -6.78 -17.01
CA LYS A 47 4.29 -6.89 -16.05
C LYS A 47 4.20 -8.07 -15.09
N GLU A 48 3.01 -8.62 -14.87
CA GLU A 48 2.72 -9.52 -13.75
C GLU A 48 2.38 -10.95 -14.22
N LYS A 49 3.29 -11.91 -13.99
CA LYS A 49 3.08 -13.35 -14.31
C LYS A 49 2.13 -14.07 -13.33
N ASN A 50 1.62 -13.39 -12.31
CA ASN A 50 0.90 -14.01 -11.20
C ASN A 50 -0.63 -13.95 -11.40
N GLY A 51 -1.22 -15.06 -11.86
CA GLY A 51 -2.64 -15.17 -12.19
C GLY A 51 -3.59 -14.88 -11.02
N SER A 52 -3.18 -15.12 -9.78
CA SER A 52 -4.01 -14.90 -8.59
C SER A 52 -4.31 -13.43 -8.34
N ARG A 53 -3.32 -12.54 -8.55
CA ARG A 53 -3.53 -11.08 -8.37
C ARG A 53 -4.34 -10.49 -9.52
N ARG A 54 -4.18 -11.04 -10.73
CA ARG A 54 -5.02 -10.71 -11.89
C ARG A 54 -6.49 -11.07 -11.63
N MET A 55 -6.74 -12.27 -11.11
CA MET A 55 -8.08 -12.74 -10.76
C MET A 55 -8.72 -11.87 -9.67
N LEU A 56 -7.97 -11.48 -8.64
CA LEU A 56 -8.47 -10.59 -7.59
C LEU A 56 -8.95 -9.24 -8.15
N ARG A 57 -8.18 -8.64 -9.08
CA ARG A 57 -8.57 -7.36 -9.73
C ARG A 57 -9.85 -7.52 -10.57
N VAL A 58 -9.99 -8.62 -11.30
CA VAL A 58 -11.21 -8.92 -12.08
C VAL A 58 -12.41 -9.11 -11.14
N ALA A 59 -12.23 -9.80 -10.02
CA ALA A 59 -13.28 -9.95 -9.01
C ALA A 59 -13.72 -8.59 -8.46
N THR A 60 -12.78 -7.69 -8.14
CA THR A 60 -13.11 -6.32 -7.71
C THR A 60 -13.88 -5.53 -8.78
N MET A 61 -13.51 -5.64 -10.06
CA MET A 61 -14.25 -5.02 -11.16
C MET A 61 -15.69 -5.52 -11.24
N MET A 62 -15.89 -6.83 -11.09
CA MET A 62 -17.20 -7.45 -11.13
C MET A 62 -18.11 -6.93 -9.99
N THR A 63 -17.57 -6.84 -8.77
CA THR A 63 -18.31 -6.27 -7.63
C THR A 63 -18.70 -4.80 -7.86
N ILE A 64 -17.85 -4.00 -8.52
CA ILE A 64 -18.19 -2.61 -8.84
C ILE A 64 -19.29 -2.54 -9.89
N LEU A 65 -19.27 -3.41 -10.90
CA LEU A 65 -20.33 -3.51 -11.91
C LEU A 65 -21.68 -3.91 -11.30
N ASP A 66 -21.68 -4.83 -10.34
CA ASP A 66 -22.90 -5.21 -9.61
C ASP A 66 -23.44 -4.04 -8.77
N ASN A 67 -22.56 -3.29 -8.09
CA ASN A 67 -22.96 -2.08 -7.38
C ASN A 67 -23.53 -1.00 -8.31
N ILE A 68 -22.98 -0.82 -9.51
CA ILE A 68 -23.52 0.10 -10.51
C ILE A 68 -24.91 -0.36 -10.94
N ARG A 69 -25.08 -1.65 -11.24
CA ARG A 69 -26.35 -2.26 -11.63
C ARG A 69 -27.43 -2.05 -10.57
N ASP A 70 -27.14 -2.38 -9.32
CA ASP A 70 -28.07 -2.26 -8.19
C ASP A 70 -28.53 -0.82 -7.99
N ARG A 71 -27.61 0.14 -8.14
CA ARG A 71 -27.92 1.56 -8.00
C ARG A 71 -28.76 2.08 -9.15
N ILE A 72 -28.44 1.70 -10.39
CA ILE A 72 -29.24 2.06 -11.56
C ILE A 72 -30.66 1.46 -11.44
N GLN A 73 -30.77 0.20 -11.03
CA GLN A 73 -32.07 -0.46 -10.83
C GLN A 73 -32.90 0.21 -9.75
N LYS A 74 -32.27 0.63 -8.64
CA LYS A 74 -32.93 1.43 -7.59
C LYS A 74 -33.43 2.76 -8.17
N CYS A 75 -32.61 3.50 -8.91
CA CYS A 75 -33.02 4.76 -9.54
C CYS A 75 -34.16 4.60 -10.55
N GLN A 76 -34.22 3.50 -11.29
CA GLN A 76 -35.31 3.21 -12.24
C GLN A 76 -36.62 2.78 -11.55
N SER A 77 -36.54 2.13 -10.38
CA SER A 77 -37.72 1.68 -9.62
C SER A 77 -38.55 2.79 -8.97
N PHE A 78 -37.99 4.00 -8.83
CA PHE A 78 -38.73 5.18 -8.38
C PHE A 78 -39.60 5.83 -9.47
N GLY A 79 -39.30 5.59 -10.76
CA GLY A 79 -40.04 6.18 -11.89
C GLY A 79 -41.37 5.51 -12.24
N ASN A 80 -41.62 4.28 -11.76
CA ASN A 80 -42.82 3.50 -12.13
C ASN A 80 -44.00 3.58 -11.14
N ARG A 81 -44.01 4.56 -10.21
CA ARG A 81 -45.11 4.80 -9.26
C ARG A 81 -45.95 6.04 -9.55
N VAL A 82 -46.19 6.36 -10.83
CA VAL A 82 -47.15 7.43 -11.24
C VAL A 82 -48.41 6.85 -11.89
N GLY A 83 -48.71 5.56 -11.69
CA GLY A 83 -49.82 4.87 -12.35
C GLY A 83 -50.55 3.83 -11.52
N SER A 84 -50.67 3.98 -10.21
CA SER A 84 -51.66 3.22 -9.41
C SER A 84 -51.72 3.75 -8.00
N GLY A 85 -52.81 4.44 -7.67
CA GLY A 85 -53.02 5.04 -6.36
C GLY A 85 -54.26 5.92 -6.40
N ALA A 86 -55.40 5.28 -6.57
CA ALA A 86 -56.72 5.88 -6.44
C ALA A 86 -56.86 6.65 -5.12
N GLU A 87 -57.58 7.77 -5.22
CA GLU A 87 -58.42 8.38 -4.19
C GLU A 87 -57.89 8.47 -2.75
N MET A 88 -57.39 9.66 -2.41
CA MET A 88 -57.71 10.26 -1.12
C MET A 88 -58.41 11.60 -1.35
N ARG A 89 -59.64 11.53 -1.89
CA ARG A 89 -60.60 12.63 -1.81
C ARG A 89 -60.95 12.82 -0.33
N ARG A 90 -60.31 13.80 0.31
CA ARG A 90 -60.78 14.34 1.58
C ARG A 90 -62.09 15.07 1.33
N CYS A 91 -63.21 14.37 1.53
CA CYS A 91 -64.53 14.99 1.48
C CYS A 91 -64.70 15.95 2.65
N ASN A 92 -64.98 17.20 2.29
CA ASN A 92 -65.40 18.30 3.15
C ASN A 92 -66.62 17.90 3.99
N THR A 93 -66.58 18.13 5.31
CA THR A 93 -67.77 18.11 6.17
C THR A 93 -68.14 19.55 6.53
N ILE A 94 -69.13 20.11 5.85
CA ILE A 94 -69.83 21.34 6.27
C ILE A 94 -71.05 20.89 7.08
N PRO A 95 -71.19 21.21 8.37
CA PRO A 95 -72.42 20.98 9.10
C PRO A 95 -73.48 22.03 8.70
N LYS A 96 -74.66 21.57 8.26
CA LYS A 96 -75.85 22.42 8.04
C LYS A 96 -76.43 22.92 9.38
N PRO A 97 -77.05 24.12 9.44
CA PRO A 97 -77.75 24.60 10.63
C PRO A 97 -79.14 23.93 10.79
N ARG A 98 -79.50 23.74 12.05
CA ARG A 98 -80.72 23.10 12.58
C ARG A 98 -81.88 24.12 12.61
N ASN A 99 -83.00 23.82 11.97
CA ASN A 99 -84.25 24.58 12.11
C ASN A 99 -85.09 24.06 13.31
N PRO A 100 -85.91 24.91 13.96
CA PRO A 100 -86.71 24.53 15.13
C PRO A 100 -88.05 23.84 14.77
N PRO A 101 -88.69 23.12 15.70
CA PRO A 101 -89.82 22.25 15.42
C PRO A 101 -91.17 22.97 15.45
N VAL A 102 -92.06 22.59 14.53
CA VAL A 102 -93.50 22.93 14.56
C VAL A 102 -94.26 21.73 15.17
N PRO A 103 -95.28 21.93 16.02
CA PRO A 103 -95.84 20.85 16.83
C PRO A 103 -97.10 20.19 16.24
N ARG A 104 -97.32 18.94 16.70
CA ARG A 104 -98.51 18.05 16.64
C ARG A 104 -98.48 17.10 15.42
N VAL A 105 -98.62 15.78 15.58
CA VAL A 105 -99.75 15.05 16.17
C VAL A 105 -99.30 13.71 16.78
N GLU A 106 -99.91 13.32 17.90
CA GLU A 106 -99.71 12.05 18.61
C GLU A 106 -100.23 10.86 17.79
N SER A 107 -99.46 10.44 16.79
CA SER A 107 -99.53 9.13 16.12
C SER A 107 -98.14 8.67 15.60
N ASP A 108 -97.07 9.42 15.90
CA ASP A 108 -95.74 9.24 15.31
C ASP A 108 -94.80 8.29 16.09
N GLY A 109 -95.11 7.97 17.35
CA GLY A 109 -94.17 7.21 18.20
C GLY A 109 -93.88 5.79 17.68
N LEU A 110 -94.88 5.11 17.12
CA LEU A 110 -94.73 3.76 16.57
C LEU A 110 -94.01 3.74 15.22
N ASP A 111 -94.19 4.77 14.39
CA ASP A 111 -93.53 4.85 13.08
C ASP A 111 -92.08 5.32 13.21
N GLU A 112 -91.79 6.23 14.16
CA GLU A 112 -90.43 6.66 14.50
C GLU A 112 -89.62 5.53 15.15
N GLU A 113 -90.23 4.72 16.02
CA GLU A 113 -89.61 3.52 16.59
C GLU A 113 -89.36 2.44 15.52
N ASN A 114 -90.29 2.24 14.58
CA ASN A 114 -90.09 1.32 13.45
C ASN A 114 -88.93 1.77 12.56
N GLU A 115 -88.86 3.05 12.20
CA GLU A 115 -87.76 3.62 11.44
C GLU A 115 -86.43 3.61 12.20
N ARG A 116 -86.46 3.73 13.53
CA ARG A 116 -85.29 3.54 14.39
C ARG A 116 -84.81 2.09 14.36
N LEU A 117 -85.70 1.11 14.54
CA LEU A 117 -85.36 -0.31 14.50
C LEU A 117 -84.84 -0.73 13.11
N ARG A 118 -85.40 -0.20 12.02
CA ARG A 118 -84.87 -0.41 10.66
C ARG A 118 -83.45 0.14 10.49
N ARG A 119 -83.17 1.32 11.04
CA ARG A 119 -81.82 1.92 11.05
C ARG A 119 -80.84 1.09 11.89
N GLU A 120 -81.25 0.64 13.08
CA GLU A 120 -80.43 -0.20 13.95
C GLU A 120 -80.15 -1.57 13.31
N LEU A 121 -81.15 -2.22 12.69
CA LEU A 121 -80.96 -3.46 11.96
C LEU A 121 -80.02 -3.30 10.77
N SER A 122 -80.18 -2.22 9.99
CA SER A 122 -79.29 -1.89 8.87
C SER A 122 -77.86 -1.62 9.34
N GLY A 123 -77.71 -0.91 10.47
CA GLY A 123 -76.42 -0.69 11.12
C GLY A 123 -75.77 -1.98 11.61
N SER A 124 -76.54 -2.88 12.23
CA SER A 124 -76.08 -4.19 12.67
C SER A 124 -75.64 -5.07 11.49
N LEU A 125 -76.39 -5.06 10.38
CA LEU A 125 -76.03 -5.80 9.16
C LEU A 125 -74.74 -5.24 8.55
N ALA A 126 -74.56 -3.91 8.53
CA ALA A 126 -73.34 -3.27 8.06
C ALA A 126 -72.14 -3.63 8.95
N ALA A 127 -72.31 -3.62 10.27
CA ALA A 127 -71.29 -4.06 11.23
C ALA A 127 -70.91 -5.53 11.03
N GLN A 128 -71.91 -6.41 10.81
CA GLN A 128 -71.67 -7.83 10.52
C GLN A 128 -70.86 -8.03 9.24
N LYS A 129 -71.22 -7.33 8.15
CA LYS A 129 -70.47 -7.39 6.88
C LYS A 129 -69.03 -6.86 7.04
N SER A 130 -68.85 -5.80 7.80
CA SER A 130 -67.52 -5.25 8.13
C SER A 130 -66.67 -6.27 8.90
N LEU A 131 -67.24 -6.90 9.94
CA LEU A 131 -66.56 -7.95 10.71
C LEU A 131 -66.21 -9.16 9.85
N GLN A 132 -67.12 -9.60 8.98
CA GLN A 132 -66.87 -10.69 8.03
C GLN A 132 -65.72 -10.35 7.07
N ALA A 133 -65.66 -9.12 6.56
CA ALA A 133 -64.57 -8.65 5.72
C ALA A 133 -63.23 -8.66 6.47
N MET A 134 -63.20 -8.20 7.73
CA MET A 134 -62.00 -8.23 8.58
C MET A 134 -61.52 -9.65 8.87
N CYS A 135 -62.43 -10.57 9.23
CA CYS A 135 -62.06 -11.97 9.45
C CYS A 135 -61.47 -12.61 8.18
N THR A 136 -62.03 -12.27 7.01
CA THR A 136 -61.52 -12.76 5.71
C THR A 136 -60.15 -12.17 5.39
N SER A 137 -59.92 -10.88 5.60
CA SER A 137 -58.61 -10.25 5.37
C SER A 137 -57.55 -10.77 6.34
N LEU A 138 -57.90 -10.94 7.62
CA LEU A 138 -57.00 -11.49 8.63
C LEU A 138 -56.61 -12.94 8.33
N GLY A 139 -57.55 -13.75 7.81
CA GLY A 139 -57.25 -15.10 7.32
C GLY A 139 -56.20 -15.11 6.21
N LYS A 140 -56.34 -14.22 5.21
CA LYS A 140 -55.35 -14.07 4.12
C LYS A 140 -54.00 -13.59 4.63
N GLU A 141 -53.98 -12.64 5.57
CA GLU A 141 -52.74 -12.15 6.16
C GLU A 141 -52.02 -13.24 6.95
N LYS A 142 -52.76 -14.07 7.69
CA LYS A 142 -52.21 -15.26 8.38
C LYS A 142 -51.59 -16.25 7.40
N GLU A 143 -52.24 -16.52 6.26
CA GLU A 143 -51.70 -17.39 5.22
C GLU A 143 -50.41 -16.84 4.61
N ILE A 144 -50.36 -15.53 4.32
CA ILE A 144 -49.15 -14.86 3.82
C ILE A 144 -48.01 -14.96 4.84
N MET A 145 -48.29 -14.69 6.13
CA MET A 145 -47.29 -14.81 7.20
C MET A 145 -46.78 -16.25 7.34
N ALA A 146 -47.66 -17.25 7.26
CA ALA A 146 -47.25 -18.66 7.32
C ALA A 146 -46.34 -19.04 6.13
N ALA A 147 -46.65 -18.56 4.93
CA ALA A 147 -45.83 -18.77 3.75
C ALA A 147 -44.46 -18.08 3.88
N GLU A 148 -44.43 -16.84 4.37
CA GLU A 148 -43.18 -16.10 4.62
C GLU A 148 -42.31 -16.80 5.68
N LEU A 149 -42.90 -17.22 6.80
CA LEU A 149 -42.18 -17.97 7.84
C LEU A 149 -41.60 -19.28 7.28
N SER A 150 -42.38 -20.01 6.48
CA SER A 150 -41.91 -21.25 5.84
C SER A 150 -40.73 -20.98 4.90
N ARG A 151 -40.80 -19.89 4.11
CA ARG A 151 -39.69 -19.46 3.26
C ARG A 151 -38.44 -19.13 4.08
N ARG A 152 -38.60 -18.37 5.17
CA ARG A 152 -37.50 -17.99 6.06
C ARG A 152 -36.83 -19.18 6.74
N VAL A 153 -37.61 -20.16 7.19
CA VAL A 153 -37.08 -21.40 7.76
C VAL A 153 -36.23 -22.14 6.73
N HIS A 154 -36.70 -22.22 5.47
CA HIS A 154 -35.94 -22.86 4.41
C HIS A 154 -34.64 -22.12 4.07
N GLU A 155 -34.69 -20.78 3.94
CA GLU A 155 -33.52 -19.93 3.73
C GLU A 155 -32.48 -20.11 4.85
N LEU A 156 -32.92 -20.13 6.12
CA LEU A 156 -32.04 -20.34 7.26
C LEU A 156 -31.38 -21.72 7.22
N GLY A 157 -32.15 -22.78 6.94
CA GLY A 157 -31.62 -24.14 6.81
C GLY A 157 -30.53 -24.24 5.74
N ALA A 158 -30.78 -23.66 4.55
CA ALA A 158 -29.78 -23.64 3.48
C ALA A 158 -28.49 -22.88 3.87
N THR A 159 -28.61 -21.78 4.61
CA THR A 159 -27.42 -21.06 5.11
C THR A 159 -26.68 -21.83 6.19
N GLU A 160 -27.38 -22.59 7.03
CA GLU A 160 -26.78 -23.42 8.06
C GLU A 160 -25.99 -24.60 7.46
N GLU A 161 -26.53 -25.24 6.42
CA GLU A 161 -25.83 -26.26 5.65
C GLU A 161 -24.53 -25.70 5.03
N LEU A 162 -24.60 -24.53 4.39
CA LEU A 162 -23.40 -23.86 3.83
C LEU A 162 -22.36 -23.54 4.92
N ILE A 163 -22.79 -23.09 6.09
CA ILE A 163 -21.89 -22.82 7.22
C ILE A 163 -21.23 -24.12 7.68
N ASN A 164 -21.97 -25.23 7.74
CA ASN A 164 -21.43 -26.53 8.13
C ASN A 164 -20.41 -27.04 7.12
N ASP A 165 -20.69 -26.92 5.81
CA ASP A 165 -19.74 -27.28 4.75
C ASP A 165 -18.45 -26.47 4.86
N LEU A 166 -18.56 -25.15 5.08
CA LEU A 166 -17.40 -24.27 5.26
C LEU A 166 -16.60 -24.62 6.53
N LYS A 167 -17.26 -25.01 7.62
CA LYS A 167 -16.58 -25.49 8.84
C LYS A 167 -15.77 -26.76 8.55
N VAL A 168 -16.36 -27.73 7.86
CA VAL A 168 -15.69 -28.98 7.47
C VAL A 168 -14.49 -28.69 6.56
N GLN A 169 -14.64 -27.80 5.57
CA GLN A 169 -13.52 -27.39 4.70
C GLN A 169 -12.41 -26.70 5.49
N ASN A 170 -12.75 -25.79 6.41
CA ASN A 170 -11.77 -25.11 7.24
C ASN A 170 -11.02 -26.08 8.16
N GLU A 171 -11.70 -27.07 8.74
CA GLU A 171 -11.06 -28.09 9.58
C GLU A 171 -10.10 -28.95 8.75
N MET A 172 -10.51 -29.38 7.55
CA MET A 172 -9.64 -30.12 6.62
C MET A 172 -8.41 -29.29 6.22
N LEU A 173 -8.58 -28.00 5.91
CA LEU A 173 -7.48 -27.10 5.59
C LEU A 173 -6.55 -26.90 6.79
N LEU A 174 -7.10 -26.75 7.99
CA LEU A 174 -6.33 -26.64 9.22
C LEU A 174 -5.48 -27.89 9.45
N GLU A 175 -6.04 -29.08 9.24
CA GLU A 175 -5.32 -30.34 9.33
C GLU A 175 -4.21 -30.44 8.29
N LYS A 176 -4.48 -30.07 7.03
CA LYS A 176 -3.46 -30.00 5.97
C LYS A 176 -2.33 -29.03 6.33
N VAL A 177 -2.64 -27.85 6.88
CA VAL A 177 -1.64 -26.88 7.32
C VAL A 177 -0.79 -27.44 8.46
N LYS A 178 -1.41 -28.09 9.46
CA LYS A 178 -0.69 -28.77 10.55
C LYS A 178 0.22 -29.87 10.00
N LYS A 179 -0.28 -30.68 9.07
CA LYS A 179 0.48 -31.74 8.40
C LYS A 179 1.69 -31.16 7.65
N CYS A 180 1.49 -30.15 6.81
CA CYS A 180 2.57 -29.44 6.12
C CYS A 180 3.58 -28.80 7.09
N ALA A 181 3.13 -28.26 8.22
CA ALA A 181 4.01 -27.71 9.24
C ALA A 181 4.84 -28.80 9.95
N SER A 182 4.27 -30.00 10.13
CA SER A 182 4.99 -31.15 10.67
C SER A 182 5.91 -31.84 9.66
N GLU A 183 5.53 -31.92 8.38
CA GLU A 183 6.35 -32.45 7.29
C GLU A 183 7.56 -31.53 7.01
N LYS A 184 7.41 -30.21 7.13
CA LYS A 184 8.55 -29.28 7.11
C LYS A 184 9.57 -29.53 8.24
N LYS A 185 9.16 -30.18 9.34
CA LYS A 185 10.08 -30.60 10.39
C LYS A 185 10.77 -31.95 10.10
N HIS A 186 10.19 -32.80 9.24
CA HIS A 186 10.71 -34.14 8.97
C HIS A 186 11.40 -34.32 7.60
N ASP A 187 10.92 -33.68 6.52
CA ASP A 187 11.50 -33.84 5.16
C ASP A 187 12.19 -32.59 4.61
N GLY A 188 12.14 -31.48 5.34
CA GLY A 188 12.89 -30.26 5.04
C GLY A 188 14.15 -30.07 5.88
N GLY A 189 14.41 -30.96 6.84
CA GLY A 189 15.42 -30.77 7.88
C GLY A 189 16.85 -31.02 7.42
N GLY A 190 17.14 -32.10 6.70
CA GLY A 190 18.52 -32.48 6.39
C GLY A 190 19.19 -31.59 5.33
N VAL A 191 18.54 -31.43 4.17
CA VAL A 191 19.14 -30.71 3.03
C VAL A 191 19.15 -29.20 3.27
N ASN A 192 18.08 -28.61 3.81
CA ASN A 192 18.09 -27.18 4.11
C ASN A 192 18.94 -26.84 5.34
N SER A 193 19.10 -27.75 6.32
CA SER A 193 20.02 -27.51 7.44
C SER A 193 21.48 -27.59 6.98
N ALA A 194 21.86 -28.61 6.20
CA ALA A 194 23.22 -28.72 5.67
C ALA A 194 23.57 -27.57 4.73
N LEU A 195 22.61 -27.13 3.89
CA LEU A 195 22.79 -25.94 3.04
C LEU A 195 22.86 -24.65 3.85
N ARG A 196 22.09 -24.52 4.93
CA ARG A 196 22.15 -23.38 5.84
C ARG A 196 23.49 -23.32 6.57
N GLU A 197 23.93 -24.43 7.16
CA GLU A 197 25.22 -24.54 7.83
C GLU A 197 26.37 -24.22 6.86
N ARG A 198 26.33 -24.76 5.63
CA ARG A 198 27.30 -24.42 4.59
C ARG A 198 27.26 -22.93 4.23
N ASN A 199 26.08 -22.32 4.15
CA ASN A 199 25.94 -20.90 3.86
C ASN A 199 26.50 -20.03 4.99
N ASP A 200 26.27 -20.43 6.25
CA ASP A 200 26.79 -19.77 7.44
C ASP A 200 28.33 -19.85 7.45
N VAL A 201 28.91 -21.04 7.24
CA VAL A 201 30.37 -21.23 7.14
C VAL A 201 30.99 -20.40 6.01
N LEU A 202 30.37 -20.38 4.83
CA LEU A 202 30.84 -19.56 3.70
C LEU A 202 30.77 -18.06 4.01
N SER A 203 29.72 -17.62 4.71
CA SER A 203 29.55 -16.22 5.13
C SER A 203 30.62 -15.81 6.15
N GLU A 204 30.92 -16.67 7.13
CA GLU A 204 32.01 -16.44 8.08
C GLU A 204 33.39 -16.40 7.39
N GLN A 205 33.65 -17.32 6.44
CA GLN A 205 34.88 -17.30 5.66
C GLN A 205 35.02 -16.02 4.84
N LEU A 206 33.93 -15.54 4.23
CA LEU A 206 33.92 -14.29 3.48
C LEU A 206 34.20 -13.09 4.38
N LEU A 207 33.60 -13.03 5.58
CA LEU A 207 33.89 -11.98 6.56
C LEU A 207 35.35 -12.00 7.00
N LYS A 208 35.90 -13.19 7.28
CA LYS A 208 37.33 -13.35 7.63
C LYS A 208 38.26 -12.89 6.51
N MET A 209 37.95 -13.23 5.26
CA MET A 209 38.70 -12.74 4.09
C MET A 209 38.58 -11.23 3.92
N LEU A 210 37.39 -10.66 4.14
CA LEU A 210 37.15 -9.22 4.07
C LEU A 210 37.95 -8.47 5.14
N ASP A 211 37.99 -8.97 6.36
CA ASP A 211 38.76 -8.39 7.45
C ASP A 211 40.28 -8.57 7.26
N GLY A 212 40.69 -9.71 6.68
CA GLY A 212 42.06 -9.93 6.20
C GLY A 212 42.46 -8.89 5.15
N TYR A 213 41.63 -8.67 4.13
CA TYR A 213 41.85 -7.66 3.10
C TYR A 213 41.90 -6.25 3.67
N ARG A 214 40.98 -5.88 4.58
CA ARG A 214 41.00 -4.58 5.27
C ARG A 214 42.30 -4.37 6.06
N THR A 215 42.79 -5.42 6.71
CA THR A 215 44.03 -5.39 7.47
C THR A 215 45.24 -5.23 6.56
N MET A 216 45.30 -5.98 5.46
CA MET A 216 46.35 -5.83 4.46
C MET A 216 46.33 -4.45 3.81
N LYS A 217 45.15 -3.91 3.48
CA LYS A 217 44.99 -2.54 2.96
C LYS A 217 45.49 -1.47 3.93
N ARG A 218 45.31 -1.67 5.25
CA ARG A 218 45.88 -0.78 6.29
C ARG A 218 47.41 -0.88 6.33
N LYS A 219 47.97 -2.10 6.29
CA LYS A 219 49.43 -2.31 6.26
C LYS A 219 50.07 -1.70 5.00
N LEU A 220 49.43 -1.87 3.84
CA LEU A 220 49.89 -1.28 2.58
C LEU A 220 49.95 0.25 2.68
N ARG A 221 48.88 0.90 3.16
CA ARG A 221 48.88 2.36 3.36
C ARG A 221 49.97 2.83 4.30
N LYS A 222 50.19 2.13 5.42
CA LYS A 222 51.28 2.45 6.35
C LYS A 222 52.65 2.36 5.66
N ALA A 223 52.89 1.31 4.87
CA ALA A 223 54.13 1.16 4.12
C ALA A 223 54.29 2.22 3.02
N GLU A 224 53.20 2.63 2.36
CA GLU A 224 53.21 3.73 1.38
C GLU A 224 53.55 5.08 2.03
N GLU A 225 52.99 5.37 3.21
CA GLU A 225 53.29 6.56 4.01
C GLU A 225 54.76 6.57 4.47
N GLU A 226 55.26 5.46 5.01
CA GLU A 226 56.66 5.31 5.41
C GLU A 226 57.62 5.46 4.21
N ASN A 227 57.31 4.83 3.07
CA ASN A 227 58.07 5.00 1.83
C ASN A 227 58.00 6.43 1.30
N GLY A 228 56.87 7.12 1.45
CA GLY A 228 56.73 8.54 1.16
C GLY A 228 57.67 9.38 2.02
N GLY A 229 57.63 9.20 3.35
CA GLY A 229 58.49 9.91 4.28
C GLY A 229 59.98 9.57 4.17
N MET A 230 60.33 8.38 3.67
CA MET A 230 61.71 8.03 3.33
C MET A 230 62.17 8.71 2.04
N ARG A 231 61.33 8.73 1.00
CA ARG A 231 61.64 9.44 -0.26
C ARG A 231 61.84 10.93 -0.02
N SER A 232 60.93 11.59 0.71
CA SER A 232 61.09 13.01 1.06
C SER A 232 62.39 13.29 1.83
N PHE A 233 62.79 12.40 2.73
CA PHE A 233 64.07 12.54 3.44
C PHE A 233 65.28 12.38 2.52
N ILE A 234 65.26 11.39 1.62
CA ILE A 234 66.33 11.18 0.63
C ILE A 234 66.42 12.40 -0.29
N ASP A 235 65.29 12.98 -0.70
CA ASP A 235 65.25 14.17 -1.56
C ASP A 235 65.82 15.40 -0.84
N GLU A 236 65.51 15.60 0.44
CA GLU A 236 66.09 16.68 1.25
C GLU A 236 67.60 16.51 1.43
N MET A 237 68.05 15.30 1.76
CA MET A 237 69.46 14.97 1.88
C MET A 237 70.19 15.17 0.55
N ARG A 238 69.59 14.74 -0.58
CA ARG A 238 70.11 14.98 -1.92
C ARG A 238 70.26 16.46 -2.21
N ALA A 239 69.25 17.28 -1.90
CA ALA A 239 69.30 18.73 -2.13
C ALA A 239 70.45 19.38 -1.35
N LYS A 240 70.62 19.01 -0.08
CA LYS A 240 71.76 19.49 0.73
C LYS A 240 73.11 19.02 0.19
N ILE A 241 73.24 17.77 -0.25
CA ILE A 241 74.49 17.26 -0.86
C ILE A 241 74.82 18.03 -2.14
N VAL A 242 73.84 18.22 -3.02
CA VAL A 242 74.01 18.99 -4.26
C VAL A 242 74.45 20.42 -3.95
N GLY A 243 73.80 21.10 -2.98
CA GLY A 243 74.20 22.43 -2.55
C GLY A 243 75.62 22.47 -1.97
N SER A 244 76.03 21.46 -1.21
CA SER A 244 77.41 21.37 -0.69
C SER A 244 78.44 21.16 -1.82
N LEU A 245 78.11 20.37 -2.85
CA LEU A 245 78.97 20.16 -4.02
C LEU A 245 79.08 21.42 -4.88
N GLU A 246 77.98 22.16 -5.05
CA GLU A 246 77.97 23.45 -5.74
C GLU A 246 78.83 24.47 -5.00
N ARG A 247 78.75 24.51 -3.66
CA ARG A 247 79.60 25.34 -2.82
C ARG A 247 81.10 25.01 -2.97
N ILE A 248 81.47 23.72 -2.86
CA ILE A 248 82.86 23.27 -3.06
C ILE A 248 83.37 23.63 -4.46
N ARG A 249 82.51 23.49 -5.48
CA ARG A 249 82.85 23.87 -6.86
C ARG A 249 83.07 25.38 -6.98
N GLY A 250 82.19 26.19 -6.39
CA GLY A 250 82.31 27.64 -6.37
C GLY A 250 83.58 28.12 -5.66
N PHE A 251 83.93 27.49 -4.54
CA PHE A 251 85.19 27.75 -3.83
C PHE A 251 86.41 27.43 -4.72
N LYS A 252 86.44 26.23 -5.31
CA LYS A 252 87.52 25.81 -6.21
C LYS A 252 87.67 26.74 -7.43
N GLU A 253 86.58 27.20 -8.01
CA GLU A 253 86.59 28.10 -9.18
C GLU A 253 86.94 29.55 -8.80
N GLY A 254 86.55 30.03 -7.62
CA GLY A 254 86.89 31.35 -7.09
C GLY A 254 88.37 31.51 -6.75
N GLU A 255 89.01 30.45 -6.23
CA GLU A 255 90.45 30.40 -5.93
C GLU A 255 91.31 30.53 -7.20
N VAL A 256 90.78 30.09 -8.37
CA VAL A 256 91.47 30.18 -9.67
C VAL A 256 91.33 31.56 -10.33
N LEU A 257 90.25 32.31 -10.03
CA LEU A 257 89.92 33.57 -10.71
C LEU A 257 90.28 34.83 -9.92
N SER A 258 90.41 34.78 -8.59
CA SER A 258 90.85 35.94 -7.79
C SER A 258 91.44 35.52 -6.43
N PRO A 259 92.79 35.48 -6.29
CA PRO A 259 93.45 34.94 -5.10
C PRO A 259 93.41 35.87 -3.86
N MET A 260 92.55 36.90 -3.81
CA MET A 260 92.68 37.96 -2.80
C MET A 260 91.44 38.33 -1.98
N ASN A 261 90.34 37.56 -1.97
CA ASN A 261 89.16 37.96 -1.17
C ASN A 261 88.22 36.85 -0.66
N VAL A 262 88.62 35.58 -0.66
CA VAL A 262 87.79 34.52 -0.07
C VAL A 262 88.38 34.12 1.28
N ASP A 263 87.65 34.37 2.37
CA ASP A 263 88.04 33.89 3.70
C ASP A 263 87.87 32.38 3.76
N VAL A 264 88.96 31.66 3.45
CA VAL A 264 89.02 30.19 3.48
C VAL A 264 88.56 29.64 4.82
N ARG A 265 88.78 30.37 5.92
CA ARG A 265 88.36 29.94 7.25
C ARG A 265 86.84 29.99 7.40
N GLU A 266 86.18 31.03 6.88
CA GLU A 266 84.71 31.14 6.89
C GLU A 266 84.05 30.03 6.06
N GLU A 267 84.64 29.70 4.89
CA GLU A 267 84.12 28.64 4.03
C GLU A 267 84.29 27.25 4.65
N ILE A 268 85.41 26.99 5.35
CA ILE A 268 85.62 25.76 6.13
C ILE A 268 84.58 25.64 7.24
N VAL A 269 84.33 26.72 8.01
CA VAL A 269 83.31 26.72 9.08
C VAL A 269 81.91 26.47 8.51
N ALA A 270 81.60 27.05 7.34
CA ALA A 270 80.32 26.85 6.68
C ALA A 270 80.15 25.41 6.15
N LEU A 271 81.24 24.74 5.77
CA LEU A 271 81.24 23.35 5.33
C LEU A 271 81.12 22.39 6.52
N GLU A 272 81.84 22.65 7.62
CA GLU A 272 81.74 21.93 8.89
C GLU A 272 80.31 21.98 9.44
N SER A 273 79.68 23.16 9.47
CA SER A 273 78.27 23.30 9.90
C SER A 273 77.29 22.52 9.02
N MET A 274 77.54 22.42 7.71
CA MET A 274 76.73 21.56 6.84
C MET A 274 76.95 20.07 7.09
N PHE A 275 78.16 19.64 7.41
CA PHE A 275 78.45 18.25 7.77
C PHE A 275 77.81 17.86 9.11
N GLU A 276 77.83 18.74 10.11
CA GLU A 276 77.09 18.57 11.36
C GLU A 276 75.56 18.47 11.11
N CYS A 277 75.04 19.24 10.15
CA CYS A 277 73.63 19.11 9.72
C CYS A 277 73.31 17.74 9.09
N PHE A 278 74.26 17.11 8.39
CA PHE A 278 74.06 15.75 7.86
C PHE A 278 74.09 14.70 8.97
N GLU A 279 75.01 14.84 9.92
CA GLU A 279 75.15 13.93 11.06
C GLU A 279 73.85 13.90 11.89
N THR A 280 73.31 15.07 12.22
CA THR A 280 72.04 15.21 12.94
C THR A 280 70.85 14.61 12.17
N MET A 281 70.77 14.84 10.85
CA MET A 281 69.70 14.27 10.01
C MET A 281 69.71 12.74 9.93
N VAL A 282 70.89 12.13 9.90
CA VAL A 282 71.03 10.66 9.84
C VAL A 282 70.64 10.05 11.18
N VAL A 283 71.07 10.65 12.30
CA VAL A 283 70.75 10.19 13.66
C VAL A 283 69.23 10.24 13.93
N ASP A 284 68.55 11.31 13.53
CA ASP A 284 67.11 11.47 13.72
C ASP A 284 66.25 10.44 12.97
N LYS A 285 66.78 9.87 11.87
CA LYS A 285 66.07 8.84 11.10
C LYS A 285 66.21 7.44 11.66
N ASP A 286 67.37 7.08 12.19
CA ASP A 286 67.60 5.74 12.73
C ASP A 286 66.92 5.52 14.09
N GLY A 287 66.68 6.59 14.86
CA GLY A 287 65.88 6.55 16.09
C GLY A 287 64.40 6.16 15.90
N LYS A 288 63.84 6.26 14.68
CA LYS A 288 62.41 5.96 14.39
C LYS A 288 62.12 4.52 13.94
N LYS A 289 63.14 3.67 13.74
CA LYS A 289 62.98 2.35 13.10
C LYS A 289 62.68 1.17 14.04
N GLN A 290 62.60 1.37 15.36
CA GLN A 290 62.37 0.26 16.30
C GLN A 290 60.87 0.04 16.54
N GLY A 291 60.19 -0.59 15.57
CA GLY A 291 58.77 -0.94 15.68
C GLY A 291 58.41 -2.14 14.81
N ASP A 292 58.60 -3.34 15.37
CA ASP A 292 58.06 -4.65 14.97
C ASP A 292 57.88 -4.94 13.47
N CYS A 293 58.95 -5.45 12.86
CA CYS A 293 58.86 -6.21 11.62
C CYS A 293 58.38 -7.64 11.94
N VAL A 294 57.07 -7.85 12.01
CA VAL A 294 56.47 -9.19 12.17
C VAL A 294 56.72 -10.01 10.91
N GLN A 295 57.60 -11.01 11.02
CA GLN A 295 57.77 -12.07 10.02
C GLN A 295 56.47 -12.89 9.93
N HIS A 296 55.69 -12.73 8.86
CA HIS A 296 54.61 -13.67 8.55
C HIS A 296 55.15 -14.82 7.69
N LYS A 297 55.48 -15.93 8.34
CA LYS A 297 55.52 -17.26 7.73
C LYS A 297 54.07 -17.69 7.50
N GLY A 298 53.53 -17.44 6.31
CA GLY A 298 52.20 -17.85 5.90
C GLY A 298 52.29 -18.72 4.66
N GLU A 299 52.28 -20.04 4.86
CA GLU A 299 52.21 -21.04 3.80
C GLU A 299 50.84 -20.93 3.12
N ILE A 300 50.82 -20.47 1.87
CA ILE A 300 49.62 -20.39 1.06
C ILE A 300 49.32 -21.80 0.55
N SER A 301 48.50 -22.56 1.27
CA SER A 301 48.00 -23.84 0.74
C SER A 301 47.00 -23.54 -0.38
N ALA A 302 47.44 -23.69 -1.63
CA ALA A 302 46.58 -23.66 -2.80
C ALA A 302 45.64 -24.87 -2.79
N CYS A 303 44.35 -24.65 -2.52
CA CYS A 303 43.32 -25.66 -2.76
C CYS A 303 43.25 -25.95 -4.27
N LYS A 304 43.53 -27.21 -4.65
CA LYS A 304 43.31 -27.72 -6.01
C LYS A 304 41.82 -27.70 -6.36
N PRO A 305 41.43 -27.36 -7.60
CA PRO A 305 40.06 -27.58 -8.06
C PRO A 305 39.86 -29.07 -8.36
N SER A 306 38.93 -29.70 -7.66
CA SER A 306 38.49 -31.07 -7.97
C SER A 306 37.46 -31.00 -9.09
N ILE A 307 37.92 -31.24 -10.33
CA ILE A 307 37.07 -31.59 -11.45
C ILE A 307 36.86 -33.10 -11.37
N LEU A 308 35.61 -33.53 -11.24
CA LEU A 308 35.21 -34.87 -11.69
C LEU A 308 33.76 -34.84 -12.15
N ALA A 309 33.58 -35.48 -13.30
CA ALA A 309 32.39 -35.63 -14.11
C ALA A 309 31.28 -36.43 -13.43
#